data_AF-A0A832CUI9-F1
#
_entry.id   AF-A0A832CUI9-F1
#
_cell.length_a   1.000
_cell.length_b   1.000
_cell.length_c   1.000
_cell.angle_alpha   90.00
_cell.angle_beta   90.00
_cell.angle_gamma   90.00
#
_symmetry.space_group_name_H-M   'P 1'
#
loop_
_entity.id
_entity.type
_entity.pdbx_description
1 polymer ?
#
loop_
_entity_poly.entity_id
_entity_poly.type
_entity_poly.pdbx_seq_one_letter_code
_entity_poly.pdbx_strand_id
1 'polypeptide(L)'
;MLLAQPKAVVGLDVGSYAVKAVALQSNKERITLQGYAQARIENQDVGEVIRKVIAQLGVRPKRVVTSVSGRSVIVRQVETPKLAGDELRKHIAYEAEKYIPFGSEEVIIDAQPLPDPDGKKPDNLSVMLVAVRRSFVSEHLAQLKLGGVEPEIVDVDVFALANCYEVLGPPAPPEAEKKATALIDIGAAKSNIAIVQGNRLLFTREVYLAGNEITEAVGRTRRLPIGCP
;
A
#
# COMPACT_ATOMS: atom_id res chain seq x y z
N MET A 1 -9.01 -36.88 9.13
CA MET A 1 -8.04 -35.77 9.25
C MET A 1 -8.58 -34.61 8.41
N LEU A 2 -9.32 -33.68 9.02
CA LEU A 2 -9.89 -32.54 8.30
C LEU A 2 -8.76 -31.60 7.88
N LEU A 3 -8.43 -31.59 6.58
CA LEU A 3 -7.55 -30.59 6.00
C LEU A 3 -8.21 -29.21 6.21
N ALA A 4 -7.58 -28.35 7.01
CA ALA A 4 -8.03 -26.99 7.21
C ALA A 4 -8.08 -26.27 5.85
N GLN A 5 -9.28 -25.86 5.42
CA GLN A 5 -9.44 -25.07 4.21
C GLN A 5 -8.64 -23.76 4.33
N PRO A 6 -7.88 -23.35 3.30
CA PRO A 6 -7.15 -22.10 3.33
C PRO A 6 -8.12 -20.94 3.59
N LYS A 7 -7.89 -20.14 4.63
CA LYS A 7 -8.78 -19.03 4.98
C LYS A 7 -8.58 -17.90 3.97
N ALA A 8 -9.67 -17.32 3.47
CA ALA A 8 -9.61 -16.14 2.63
C ALA A 8 -9.03 -14.94 3.41
N VAL A 9 -8.23 -14.13 2.73
CA VAL A 9 -7.69 -12.85 3.21
C VAL A 9 -8.40 -11.73 2.47
N VAL A 10 -8.82 -10.71 3.20
CA VAL A 10 -9.49 -9.54 2.63
C VAL A 10 -8.49 -8.39 2.51
N GLY A 11 -8.22 -7.95 1.29
CA GLY A 11 -7.54 -6.68 1.02
C GLY A 11 -8.56 -5.55 0.97
N LEU A 12 -8.33 -4.49 1.74
CA LEU A 12 -9.20 -3.32 1.85
C LEU A 12 -8.43 -2.05 1.47
N ASP A 13 -8.77 -1.49 0.32
CA ASP A 13 -8.24 -0.23 -0.21
C ASP A 13 -9.21 0.91 0.14
N VAL A 14 -8.75 1.84 0.98
CA VAL A 14 -9.50 3.04 1.36
C VAL A 14 -8.93 4.23 0.58
N GLY A 15 -9.41 4.39 -0.65
CA GLY A 15 -9.01 5.49 -1.52
C GLY A 15 -9.69 6.81 -1.19
N SER A 16 -9.31 7.89 -1.87
CA SER A 16 -9.92 9.23 -1.72
C SER A 16 -11.33 9.35 -2.30
N TYR A 17 -11.74 8.41 -3.15
CA TYR A 17 -13.01 8.46 -3.88
C TYR A 17 -13.95 7.30 -3.54
N ALA A 18 -13.38 6.12 -3.29
CA ALA A 18 -14.12 4.91 -3.02
C ALA A 18 -13.33 3.99 -2.11
N VAL A 19 -14.05 3.20 -1.33
CA VAL A 19 -13.53 2.05 -0.60
C VAL A 19 -13.75 0.81 -1.46
N LYS A 20 -12.72 -0.03 -1.59
CA LYS A 20 -12.76 -1.28 -2.35
C LYS A 20 -12.29 -2.42 -1.47
N ALA A 21 -12.94 -3.57 -1.56
CA ALA A 21 -12.54 -4.78 -0.88
C ALA A 21 -12.46 -5.96 -1.85
N VAL A 22 -11.43 -6.78 -1.69
CA VAL A 22 -11.20 -8.02 -2.43
C VAL A 22 -10.93 -9.13 -1.44
N ALA A 23 -11.70 -10.21 -1.47
CA ALA A 23 -11.43 -11.43 -0.72
C ALA A 23 -10.72 -12.43 -1.62
N LEU A 24 -9.47 -12.75 -1.31
CA LEU A 24 -8.67 -13.72 -2.06
C LEU A 24 -8.45 -14.98 -1.23
N GLN A 25 -8.54 -16.12 -1.89
CA GLN A 25 -8.11 -17.40 -1.33
C GLN A 25 -7.00 -17.96 -2.23
N SER A 26 -5.86 -18.24 -1.64
CA SER A 26 -4.73 -18.87 -2.34
C SER A 26 -4.63 -20.35 -1.97
N ASN A 27 -4.46 -21.19 -2.97
CA ASN A 27 -3.89 -22.53 -2.82
C ASN A 27 -2.52 -22.55 -3.54
N LYS A 28 -1.76 -23.65 -3.42
CA LYS A 28 -0.37 -23.72 -3.91
C LYS A 28 -0.15 -23.30 -5.37
N GLU A 29 -1.20 -23.35 -6.21
CA GLU A 29 -1.09 -23.12 -7.66
C GLU A 29 -2.00 -22.00 -8.17
N ARG A 30 -2.97 -21.54 -7.37
CA ARG A 30 -4.02 -20.64 -7.84
C ARG A 30 -4.50 -19.69 -6.76
N ILE A 31 -4.68 -18.44 -7.17
CA ILE A 31 -5.40 -17.41 -6.41
C ILE A 31 -6.81 -17.33 -6.97
N THR A 32 -7.81 -17.41 -6.08
CA THR A 32 -9.22 -17.33 -6.45
C THR A 32 -9.88 -16.14 -5.77
N LEU A 33 -10.62 -15.36 -6.56
CA LEU A 33 -11.47 -14.28 -6.07
C LEU A 33 -12.72 -14.88 -5.42
N GLN A 34 -12.87 -14.68 -4.12
CA GLN A 34 -14.04 -15.14 -3.34
C GLN A 34 -15.10 -14.06 -3.22
N GLY A 35 -14.71 -12.79 -3.32
CA GLY A 35 -15.62 -11.66 -3.22
C GLY A 35 -14.96 -10.36 -3.62
N TYR A 36 -15.76 -9.46 -4.17
CA TYR A 36 -15.38 -8.09 -4.48
C TYR A 36 -16.54 -7.17 -4.15
N ALA A 37 -16.24 -6.04 -3.53
CA ALA A 37 -17.20 -4.98 -3.29
C ALA A 37 -16.52 -3.61 -3.39
N GLN A 38 -17.27 -2.60 -3.81
CA GLN A 38 -16.83 -1.22 -3.72
C GLN A 38 -18.01 -0.28 -3.43
N ALA A 39 -17.72 0.82 -2.77
CA ALA A 39 -18.67 1.92 -2.59
C ALA A 39 -17.93 3.25 -2.62
N ARG A 40 -18.56 4.26 -3.23
CA ARG A 40 -18.05 5.63 -3.23
C ARG A 40 -18.17 6.23 -1.83
N ILE A 41 -17.20 7.05 -1.44
CA ILE A 41 -17.21 7.75 -0.16
C ILE A 41 -18.20 8.91 -0.20
N GLU A 42 -18.17 9.72 -1.27
CA GLU A 42 -19.03 10.90 -1.41
C GLU A 42 -18.95 11.79 -0.16
N ASN A 43 -20.09 12.21 0.42
CA ASN A 43 -20.14 12.99 1.66
C ASN A 43 -20.45 12.12 2.89
N GLN A 44 -20.27 10.80 2.80
CA GLN A 44 -20.52 9.86 3.89
C GLN A 44 -19.28 9.70 4.77
N ASP A 45 -19.50 9.27 6.02
CA ASP A 45 -18.41 8.86 6.89
C ASP A 45 -17.69 7.62 6.31
N VAL A 46 -16.36 7.64 6.30
CA VAL A 46 -15.56 6.57 5.69
C VAL A 46 -15.82 5.24 6.39
N GLY A 47 -16.01 5.23 7.71
CA GLY A 47 -16.36 4.04 8.48
C GLY A 47 -17.71 3.43 8.06
N GLU A 48 -18.72 4.25 7.79
CA GLU A 48 -20.00 3.76 7.25
C GLU A 48 -19.85 3.12 5.87
N VAL A 49 -19.04 3.72 5.00
CA VAL A 49 -18.75 3.21 3.65
C VAL A 49 -17.98 1.89 3.74
N ILE A 50 -16.99 1.78 4.64
CA ILE A 50 -16.28 0.52 4.93
C ILE A 50 -17.27 -0.55 5.36
N ARG A 51 -18.15 -0.25 6.31
CA ARG A 51 -19.17 -1.21 6.79
C ARG A 51 -20.03 -1.73 5.65
N LYS A 52 -20.48 -0.83 4.76
CA LYS A 52 -21.27 -1.18 3.58
C LYS A 52 -20.50 -2.10 2.64
N VAL A 53 -19.25 -1.78 2.33
CA VAL A 53 -18.38 -2.61 1.47
C VAL A 53 -18.17 -4.00 2.07
N ILE A 54 -17.88 -4.08 3.36
CA ILE A 54 -17.68 -5.36 4.05
C ILE A 54 -18.97 -6.20 4.06
N ALA A 55 -20.14 -5.58 4.26
CA ALA A 55 -21.42 -6.28 4.18
C ALA A 55 -21.72 -6.81 2.77
N GLN A 56 -21.31 -6.09 1.73
CA GLN A 56 -21.50 -6.46 0.32
C GLN A 56 -20.49 -7.48 -0.19
N LEU A 57 -19.37 -7.70 0.51
CA LEU A 57 -18.28 -8.58 0.07
C LEU A 57 -18.70 -10.05 -0.06
N GLY A 58 -19.77 -10.47 0.63
CA GLY A 58 -20.27 -11.85 0.61
C GLY A 58 -19.37 -12.87 1.34
N VAL A 59 -18.24 -12.41 1.90
CA VAL A 59 -17.27 -13.22 2.64
C VAL A 59 -17.06 -12.61 4.02
N ARG A 60 -17.19 -13.42 5.08
CA ARG A 60 -16.89 -12.95 6.43
C ARG A 60 -15.37 -12.76 6.60
N PRO A 61 -14.89 -11.53 6.82
CA PRO A 61 -13.46 -11.27 6.97
C PRO A 61 -12.95 -11.96 8.24
N LYS A 62 -11.91 -12.80 8.09
CA LYS A 62 -11.15 -13.38 9.21
C LYS A 62 -9.79 -12.72 9.38
N ARG A 63 -9.22 -12.26 8.27
CA ARG A 63 -7.96 -11.53 8.19
C ARG A 63 -8.18 -10.38 7.21
N VAL A 64 -7.93 -9.16 7.68
CA VAL A 64 -8.04 -7.95 6.88
C VAL A 64 -6.66 -7.33 6.77
N VAL A 65 -6.27 -6.97 5.55
CA VAL A 65 -5.06 -6.24 5.23
C VAL A 65 -5.51 -4.96 4.56
N THR A 66 -4.92 -3.83 4.95
CA THR A 66 -5.16 -2.53 4.35
C THR A 66 -3.83 -1.88 4.05
N SER A 67 -3.85 -0.75 3.35
CA SER A 67 -2.65 0.03 3.12
C SER A 67 -2.89 1.51 3.43
N VAL A 68 -1.79 2.23 3.62
CA VAL A 68 -1.76 3.68 3.79
C VAL A 68 -0.79 4.30 2.80
N SER A 69 -1.02 5.57 2.49
CA SER A 69 -0.22 6.31 1.53
C SER A 69 -0.39 7.80 1.75
N GLY A 70 0.30 8.62 0.96
CA GLY A 70 0.18 10.07 1.02
C GLY A 70 1.40 10.73 1.64
N ARG A 71 1.30 12.05 1.84
CA ARG A 71 2.35 12.89 2.45
C ARG A 71 2.74 12.47 3.87
N SER A 72 1.92 11.66 4.52
CA SER A 72 2.17 11.12 5.86
C SER A 72 3.04 9.87 5.85
N VAL A 73 3.36 9.31 4.67
CA VAL A 73 4.17 8.10 4.48
C VAL A 73 5.45 8.45 3.74
N ILE A 74 6.59 8.02 4.28
CA ILE A 74 7.91 8.18 3.69
C ILE A 74 8.47 6.78 3.43
N VAL A 75 8.83 6.50 2.17
CA VAL A 75 9.49 5.27 1.76
C VAL A 75 10.84 5.63 1.16
N ARG A 76 11.93 5.09 1.72
CA ARG A 76 13.28 5.32 1.21
C ARG A 76 14.14 4.08 1.35
N GLN A 77 14.98 3.86 0.35
CA GLN A 77 16.12 2.96 0.48
C GLN A 77 17.28 3.71 1.13
N VAL A 78 17.82 3.17 2.20
CA VAL A 78 19.01 3.68 2.92
C VAL A 78 20.10 2.62 2.94
N GLU A 79 21.35 3.07 3.07
CA GLU A 79 22.48 2.18 3.33
C GLU A 79 22.92 2.32 4.78
N THR A 80 23.14 1.18 5.44
CA THR A 80 23.58 1.08 6.83
C THR A 80 24.76 0.11 6.88
N PRO A 81 25.66 0.20 7.88
CA PRO A 81 26.55 -0.89 8.19
C PRO A 81 25.76 -2.19 8.42
N LYS A 82 26.41 -3.35 8.24
CA LYS A 82 25.79 -4.66 8.44
C LYS A 82 25.53 -4.92 9.93
N LEU A 83 24.43 -4.39 10.43
CA LEU A 83 23.96 -4.52 11.81
C LEU A 83 22.85 -5.57 11.89
N ALA A 84 22.66 -6.17 13.07
CA ALA A 84 21.61 -7.16 13.32
C ALA A 84 20.72 -6.75 14.50
N GLY A 85 19.48 -7.26 14.50
CA GLY A 85 18.54 -7.12 15.62
C GLY A 85 18.35 -5.67 16.08
N ASP A 86 18.57 -5.44 17.37
CA ASP A 86 18.31 -4.13 18.01
C ASP A 86 19.29 -3.04 17.57
N GLU A 87 20.52 -3.39 17.20
CA GLU A 87 21.50 -2.41 16.70
C GLU A 87 21.04 -1.82 15.37
N LEU A 88 20.52 -2.67 14.47
CA LEU A 88 19.93 -2.21 13.22
C LEU A 88 18.73 -1.30 13.49
N ARG A 89 17.83 -1.66 14.43
CA ARG A 89 16.67 -0.84 14.78
C ARG A 89 17.07 0.55 15.28
N LYS A 90 18.06 0.63 16.17
CA LYS A 90 18.57 1.92 16.69
C LYS A 90 19.21 2.76 15.59
N HIS A 91 20.01 2.15 14.73
CA HIS A 91 20.64 2.84 13.62
C HIS A 91 19.61 3.36 12.61
N ILE A 92 18.61 2.54 12.27
CA ILE A 92 17.50 2.94 11.40
C ILE A 92 16.71 4.09 12.01
N ALA A 93 16.40 4.07 13.31
CA ALA A 93 15.71 5.17 13.97
C ALA A 93 16.51 6.48 13.85
N TYR A 94 17.83 6.42 14.05
CA TYR A 94 18.72 7.57 13.88
C TYR A 94 18.79 8.06 12.43
N GLU A 95 18.93 7.14 11.45
CA GLU A 95 18.93 7.50 10.03
C GLU A 95 17.59 8.11 9.60
N ALA A 96 16.48 7.62 10.16
CA ALA A 96 15.15 8.13 9.87
C ALA A 96 15.02 9.62 10.22
N GLU A 97 15.64 10.11 11.30
CA GLU A 97 15.58 11.51 11.71
C GLU A 97 16.06 12.49 10.63
N LYS A 98 16.96 12.04 9.74
CA LYS A 98 17.45 12.86 8.61
C LYS A 98 16.38 13.07 7.53
N TYR A 99 15.38 12.21 7.47
CA TYR A 99 14.37 12.17 6.41
C TYR A 99 12.99 12.59 6.88
N ILE A 100 12.74 12.51 8.19
CA ILE A 100 11.43 12.78 8.78
C ILE A 100 11.40 14.25 9.21
N PRO A 101 10.52 15.09 8.62
CA PRO A 101 10.44 16.51 8.94
C PRO A 101 9.74 16.81 10.28
N PHE A 102 9.33 15.77 11.00
CA PHE A 102 8.66 15.79 12.31
C PHE A 102 9.41 14.85 13.26
N GLY A 103 9.32 15.06 14.58
CA GLY A 103 10.13 14.30 15.55
C GLY A 103 9.92 12.78 15.47
N SER A 104 10.95 12.01 15.78
CA SER A 104 10.95 10.54 15.76
C SER A 104 9.88 9.91 16.67
N GLU A 105 9.41 10.63 17.69
CA GLU A 105 8.32 10.19 18.59
C GLU A 105 6.93 10.22 17.93
N GLU A 106 6.73 11.09 16.93
CA GLU A 106 5.44 11.26 16.23
C GLU A 106 5.24 10.25 15.09
N VAL A 107 6.20 9.35 14.88
CA VAL A 107 6.20 8.40 13.76
C VAL A 107 6.25 6.96 14.21
N ILE A 108 5.74 6.11 13.33
CA ILE A 108 5.93 4.67 13.34
C ILE A 108 6.95 4.38 12.24
N ILE A 109 8.03 3.69 12.60
CA ILE A 109 9.10 3.32 11.67
C ILE A 109 9.13 1.81 11.56
N ASP A 110 9.17 1.32 10.33
CA ASP A 110 9.48 -0.07 10.02
C ASP A 110 10.59 -0.15 8.98
N ALA A 111 11.34 -1.23 8.99
CA ALA A 111 12.49 -1.40 8.13
C ALA A 111 12.72 -2.85 7.72
N GLN A 112 13.01 -3.05 6.44
CA GLN A 112 13.27 -4.35 5.86
C GLN A 112 14.63 -4.38 5.16
N PRO A 113 15.56 -5.25 5.59
CA PRO A 113 16.76 -5.55 4.84
C PRO A 113 16.44 -5.99 3.41
N LEU A 114 17.13 -5.39 2.44
CA LEU A 114 17.02 -5.74 1.04
C LEU A 114 18.11 -6.77 0.66
N PRO A 115 17.81 -7.74 -0.21
CA PRO A 115 18.82 -8.67 -0.71
C PRO A 115 19.98 -7.94 -1.41
N ASP A 116 21.20 -8.46 -1.23
CA ASP A 116 22.39 -8.07 -2.01
C ASP A 116 22.77 -9.22 -2.97
N PRO A 117 22.09 -9.35 -4.12
CA PRO A 117 22.28 -10.48 -5.03
C PRO A 117 23.68 -10.52 -5.66
N ASP A 118 24.38 -9.39 -5.76
CA ASP A 118 25.72 -9.31 -6.33
C ASP A 118 26.82 -9.52 -5.27
N GLY A 119 26.48 -9.57 -3.97
CA GLY A 119 27.44 -9.68 -2.87
C GLY A 119 28.47 -8.54 -2.84
N LYS A 120 28.16 -7.40 -3.47
CA LYS A 120 29.11 -6.29 -3.65
C LYS A 120 29.23 -5.42 -2.41
N LYS A 121 28.38 -5.62 -1.40
CA LYS A 121 28.36 -4.83 -0.17
C LYS A 121 28.72 -5.72 1.04
N PRO A 122 30.01 -6.08 1.21
CA PRO A 122 30.42 -6.95 2.32
C PRO A 122 30.13 -6.33 3.69
N ASP A 123 30.31 -5.01 3.81
CA ASP A 123 30.22 -4.26 5.07
C ASP A 123 28.92 -3.46 5.23
N ASN A 124 28.17 -3.29 4.13
CA ASN A 124 26.95 -2.49 4.09
C ASN A 124 25.72 -3.35 3.78
N LEU A 125 24.58 -2.92 4.34
CA LEU A 125 23.27 -3.50 4.10
C LEU A 125 22.37 -2.40 3.52
N SER A 126 21.72 -2.70 2.40
CA SER A 126 20.64 -1.84 1.89
C SER A 126 19.36 -2.17 2.64
N VAL A 127 18.64 -1.16 3.10
CA VAL A 127 17.41 -1.32 3.89
C VAL A 127 16.32 -0.45 3.28
N MET A 128 15.12 -1.02 3.12
CA MET A 128 13.92 -0.25 2.83
C MET A 128 13.36 0.27 4.14
N LEU A 129 13.36 1.58 4.31
CA LEU A 129 12.84 2.30 5.47
C LEU A 129 11.47 2.87 5.13
N VAL A 130 10.50 2.61 6.01
CA VAL A 130 9.16 3.19 5.96
C VAL A 130 8.92 3.97 7.24
N ALA A 131 8.49 5.22 7.12
CA ALA A 131 8.09 6.03 8.25
C ALA A 131 6.70 6.62 8.01
N VAL A 132 5.81 6.49 8.98
CA VAL A 132 4.43 6.99 8.89
C VAL A 132 4.08 7.80 10.13
N ARG A 133 3.39 8.93 9.98
CA ARG A 133 2.86 9.68 11.13
C ARG A 133 1.91 8.81 11.95
N ARG A 134 2.15 8.69 13.25
CA ARG A 134 1.35 7.89 14.18
C ARG A 134 -0.12 8.30 14.15
N SER A 135 -0.39 9.60 14.16
CA SER A 135 -1.75 10.15 14.12
C SER A 135 -2.52 9.72 12.87
N PHE A 136 -1.85 9.64 11.72
CA PHE A 136 -2.46 9.23 10.46
C PHE A 136 -2.85 7.75 10.47
N VAL A 137 -1.98 6.89 11.00
CA VAL A 137 -2.32 5.46 11.20
C VAL A 137 -3.44 5.31 12.21
N SER A 138 -3.42 6.05 13.32
CA SER A 138 -4.49 6.01 14.33
C SER A 138 -5.85 6.44 13.77
N GLU A 139 -5.90 7.48 12.94
CA GLU A 139 -7.12 7.91 12.27
C GLU A 139 -7.64 6.85 11.29
N HIS A 140 -6.75 6.26 10.48
CA HIS A 140 -7.10 5.16 9.57
C HIS A 140 -7.68 3.96 10.32
N LEU A 141 -7.03 3.54 11.41
CA LEU A 141 -7.50 2.45 12.26
C LEU A 141 -8.85 2.77 12.92
N ALA A 142 -9.10 4.03 13.30
CA ALA A 142 -10.38 4.45 13.86
C ALA A 142 -11.51 4.29 12.82
N GLN A 143 -11.28 4.69 11.57
CA GLN A 143 -12.26 4.53 10.48
C GLN A 143 -12.56 3.05 10.19
N LEU A 144 -11.53 2.20 10.18
CA LEU A 144 -11.68 0.75 10.05
C LEU A 144 -12.52 0.16 11.18
N LYS A 145 -12.26 0.57 12.42
CA LYS A 145 -13.01 0.15 13.60
C LYS A 145 -14.48 0.57 13.54
N LEU A 146 -14.77 1.81 13.09
CA LEU A 146 -16.15 2.26 12.83
C LEU A 146 -16.84 1.40 11.76
N GLY A 147 -16.08 0.95 10.76
CA GLY A 147 -16.49 -0.03 9.76
C GLY A 147 -16.67 -1.46 10.27
N GLY A 148 -16.31 -1.74 11.52
CA GLY A 148 -16.43 -3.07 12.14
C GLY A 148 -15.31 -4.04 11.75
N VAL A 149 -14.15 -3.53 11.31
CA VAL A 149 -12.99 -4.33 10.94
C VAL A 149 -11.74 -3.89 11.71
N GLU A 150 -10.90 -4.84 12.08
CA GLU A 150 -9.58 -4.61 12.67
C GLU A 150 -8.54 -5.23 11.73
N PRO A 151 -7.66 -4.44 11.12
CA PRO A 151 -6.65 -4.97 10.21
C PRO A 151 -5.56 -5.70 10.97
N GLU A 152 -5.08 -6.81 10.40
CA GLU A 152 -3.91 -7.54 10.88
C GLU A 152 -2.61 -6.88 10.39
N ILE A 153 -2.64 -6.31 9.18
CA ILE A 153 -1.51 -5.64 8.55
C ILE A 153 -1.98 -4.31 7.96
N VAL A 154 -1.17 -3.27 8.18
CA VAL A 154 -1.26 -1.98 7.49
C VAL A 154 0.00 -1.84 6.64
N ASP A 155 -0.16 -2.00 5.33
CA ASP A 155 0.91 -1.93 4.33
C ASP A 155 1.01 -0.51 3.73
N VAL A 156 1.86 -0.31 2.72
CA VAL A 156 1.92 0.92 1.92
C VAL A 156 1.48 0.63 0.48
N ASP A 157 0.67 1.53 -0.10
CA ASP A 157 0.05 1.33 -1.42
C ASP A 157 1.05 0.92 -2.51
N VAL A 158 2.26 1.49 -2.50
CA VAL A 158 3.28 1.19 -3.51
C VAL A 158 3.76 -0.27 -3.44
N PHE A 159 3.86 -0.84 -2.25
CA PHE A 159 4.23 -2.25 -2.09
C PHE A 159 3.09 -3.16 -2.47
N ALA A 160 1.84 -2.80 -2.12
CA ALA A 160 0.67 -3.51 -2.59
C ALA A 160 0.58 -3.55 -4.12
N LEU A 161 0.88 -2.43 -4.80
CA LEU A 161 0.95 -2.33 -6.25
C LEU A 161 2.07 -3.23 -6.83
N ALA A 162 3.27 -3.20 -6.24
CA ALA A 162 4.38 -4.04 -6.66
C ALA A 162 4.07 -5.53 -6.50
N ASN A 163 3.46 -5.93 -5.37
CA ASN A 163 3.02 -7.30 -5.10
C ASN A 163 1.97 -7.76 -6.12
N CYS A 164 0.99 -6.91 -6.44
CA CYS A 164 0.00 -7.21 -7.48
C CYS A 164 0.65 -7.42 -8.85
N TYR A 165 1.63 -6.59 -9.21
CA TYR A 165 2.38 -6.74 -10.46
C TYR A 165 3.24 -8.00 -10.48
N GLU A 166 3.89 -8.36 -9.37
CA GLU A 166 4.69 -9.59 -9.28
C GLU A 166 3.83 -10.84 -9.51
N VAL A 167 2.61 -10.86 -8.97
CA VAL A 167 1.72 -12.01 -9.02
C VAL A 167 0.88 -12.07 -10.29
N LEU A 168 0.39 -10.93 -10.78
CA LEU A 168 -0.59 -10.84 -11.87
C LEU A 168 -0.05 -10.13 -13.12
N GLY A 169 1.18 -9.64 -13.07
CA GLY A 169 1.82 -8.96 -14.18
C GLY A 169 2.02 -9.88 -15.39
N PRO A 170 2.33 -9.29 -16.56
CA PRO A 170 2.65 -10.07 -17.74
C PRO A 170 3.84 -11.00 -17.45
N PRO A 171 3.90 -12.20 -18.09
CA PRO A 171 5.01 -13.10 -17.93
C PRO A 171 6.32 -12.35 -18.15
N ALA A 172 7.19 -12.43 -17.16
CA ALA A 172 8.51 -11.84 -17.20
C ALA A 172 9.25 -12.33 -18.47
N PRO A 173 9.66 -11.45 -19.40
CA PRO A 173 10.56 -11.86 -20.47
C PRO A 173 11.85 -12.44 -19.86
N PRO A 174 12.63 -13.26 -20.58
CA PRO A 174 13.87 -13.87 -20.05
C PRO A 174 14.87 -12.87 -19.45
N GLU A 175 14.74 -11.59 -19.80
CA GLU A 175 15.57 -10.47 -19.33
C GLU A 175 14.85 -9.58 -18.29
N ALA A 176 13.73 -10.00 -17.71
CA ALA A 176 12.92 -9.17 -16.80
C ALA A 176 13.70 -8.70 -15.56
N GLU A 177 14.65 -9.51 -15.06
CA GLU A 177 15.56 -9.10 -13.99
C GLU A 177 16.48 -7.93 -14.39
N LYS A 178 16.67 -7.71 -15.70
CA LYS A 178 17.49 -6.63 -16.27
C LYS A 178 16.67 -5.45 -16.78
N LYS A 179 15.34 -5.55 -16.84
CA LYS A 179 14.47 -4.48 -17.33
C LYS A 179 13.68 -3.85 -16.18
N ALA A 180 13.75 -2.53 -16.09
CA ALA A 180 12.93 -1.76 -15.17
C ALA A 180 11.54 -1.50 -15.79
N THR A 181 10.48 -1.78 -15.03
CA THR A 181 9.09 -1.47 -15.38
C THR A 181 8.60 -0.32 -14.52
N ALA A 182 8.01 0.70 -15.15
CA ALA A 182 7.27 1.73 -14.43
C ALA A 182 5.81 1.30 -14.24
N LEU A 183 5.38 1.19 -12.99
CA LEU A 183 3.98 1.01 -12.60
C LEU A 183 3.41 2.38 -12.25
N ILE A 184 2.32 2.75 -12.90
CA ILE A 184 1.64 4.03 -12.67
C ILE A 184 0.19 3.72 -12.30
N ASP A 185 -0.13 3.92 -11.03
CA ASP A 185 -1.49 3.84 -10.50
C ASP A 185 -2.06 5.26 -10.45
N ILE A 186 -3.05 5.53 -11.29
CA ILE A 186 -3.70 6.84 -11.41
C ILE A 186 -5.01 6.79 -10.64
N GLY A 187 -5.01 7.33 -9.43
CA GLY A 187 -6.19 7.42 -8.57
C GLY A 187 -7.08 8.63 -8.88
N ALA A 188 -7.94 8.96 -7.92
CA ALA A 188 -8.80 10.15 -8.02
C ALA A 188 -8.04 11.43 -7.63
N ALA A 189 -7.41 11.47 -6.46
CA ALA A 189 -6.70 12.65 -5.94
C ALA A 189 -5.17 12.63 -6.12
N LYS A 190 -4.60 11.48 -6.44
CA LYS A 190 -3.14 11.33 -6.64
C LYS A 190 -2.82 10.15 -7.55
N SER A 191 -1.60 10.18 -8.10
CA SER A 191 -1.01 9.08 -8.84
C SER A 191 0.22 8.56 -8.12
N ASN A 192 0.32 7.24 -7.97
CA ASN A 192 1.48 6.55 -7.43
C ASN A 192 2.34 6.05 -8.58
N ILE A 193 3.64 6.37 -8.55
CA ILE A 193 4.62 5.92 -9.54
C ILE A 193 5.61 5.01 -8.82
N ALA A 194 5.76 3.79 -9.30
CA ALA A 194 6.75 2.83 -8.83
C ALA A 194 7.63 2.40 -10.00
N ILE A 195 8.95 2.33 -9.81
CA ILE A 195 9.85 1.68 -10.76
C ILE A 195 10.31 0.38 -10.11
N VAL A 196 10.00 -0.74 -10.76
CA VAL A 196 10.35 -2.09 -10.28
C VAL A 196 11.30 -2.76 -11.26
N GLN A 197 12.20 -3.60 -10.74
CA GLN A 197 13.07 -4.45 -11.54
C GLN A 197 13.13 -5.82 -10.88
N GLY A 198 12.68 -6.86 -11.59
CA GLY A 198 12.37 -8.15 -10.95
C GLY A 198 11.39 -7.94 -9.78
N ASN A 199 11.78 -8.39 -8.58
CA ASN A 199 11.03 -8.22 -7.32
C ASN A 199 11.50 -7.01 -6.48
N ARG A 200 12.29 -6.10 -7.05
CA ARG A 200 12.86 -4.95 -6.32
C ARG A 200 12.13 -3.67 -6.68
N LEU A 201 11.65 -2.95 -5.66
CA LEU A 201 11.24 -1.56 -5.81
C LEU A 201 12.48 -0.66 -5.84
N LEU A 202 12.77 -0.05 -6.99
CA LEU A 202 13.93 0.83 -7.19
C LEU A 202 13.62 2.29 -6.85
N PHE A 203 12.39 2.72 -7.12
CA PHE A 203 11.97 4.10 -6.95
C PHE A 203 10.47 4.18 -6.71
N THR A 204 10.06 5.12 -5.86
CA THR A 204 8.66 5.46 -5.68
C THR A 204 8.47 6.97 -5.58
N ARG A 205 7.37 7.46 -6.14
CA ARG A 205 6.97 8.87 -6.08
C ARG A 205 5.46 8.96 -6.12
N GLU A 206 4.91 9.82 -5.26
CA GLU A 206 3.53 10.26 -5.40
C GLU A 206 3.48 11.61 -6.10
N VAL A 207 2.50 11.77 -6.98
CA VAL A 207 2.19 13.05 -7.64
C VAL A 207 0.72 13.37 -7.39
N TYR A 208 0.45 14.59 -6.93
CA TYR A 208 -0.91 15.11 -6.69
C TYR A 208 -1.46 15.70 -8.00
N LEU A 209 -1.55 14.83 -9.01
CA LEU A 209 -2.16 15.05 -10.30
C LEU A 209 -2.79 13.73 -10.73
N ALA A 210 -4.10 13.72 -10.93
CA ALA A 210 -4.88 12.50 -11.02
C ALA A 210 -6.24 12.73 -11.73
N GLY A 211 -7.21 11.84 -11.50
CA GLY A 211 -8.50 11.87 -12.18
C GLY A 211 -9.40 13.06 -11.83
N ASN A 212 -9.26 13.65 -10.64
CA ASN A 212 -10.07 14.79 -10.21
C ASN A 212 -9.76 16.02 -11.07
N GLU A 213 -8.50 16.28 -11.38
CA GLU A 213 -8.08 17.42 -12.21
C GLU A 213 -8.66 17.31 -13.63
N ILE A 214 -8.75 16.09 -14.18
CA ILE A 214 -9.40 15.82 -15.46
C ILE A 214 -10.91 16.08 -15.36
N THR A 215 -11.54 15.56 -14.31
CA THR A 215 -12.99 15.72 -14.06
C THR A 215 -13.36 17.20 -13.93
N GLU A 216 -12.57 17.98 -13.18
CA GLU A 216 -12.73 19.42 -13.03
C GLU A 216 -12.50 20.18 -14.34
N ALA A 217 -11.50 19.79 -15.13
CA ALA A 217 -11.26 20.40 -16.43
C ALA A 217 -12.45 20.19 -17.39
N VAL A 218 -13.01 18.98 -17.44
CA VAL A 218 -14.20 18.67 -18.23
C VAL A 218 -15.42 19.44 -17.70
N GLY A 219 -15.65 19.42 -16.39
CA GLY A 219 -16.76 20.13 -15.75
C GLY A 219 -16.74 21.63 -16.04
N ARG A 220 -15.58 22.28 -15.90
CA ARG A 220 -15.39 23.70 -16.26
C ARG A 220 -15.64 23.96 -17.74
N THR A 221 -15.07 23.13 -18.63
CA THR A 221 -15.18 23.31 -20.08
C THR A 221 -16.62 23.11 -20.57
N ARG A 222 -17.35 22.16 -19.98
CA ARG A 222 -18.71 21.77 -20.38
C ARG A 222 -19.81 22.41 -19.53
N ARG A 223 -19.45 23.20 -18.50
CA ARG A 223 -20.37 23.79 -17.50
C ARG A 223 -21.26 22.75 -16.82
N LEU A 224 -20.69 21.59 -16.51
CA LEU A 224 -21.37 20.53 -15.78
C LEU A 224 -21.13 20.68 -14.28
N PRO A 225 -22.10 20.33 -13.42
CA PRO A 225 -21.86 20.21 -11.99
C PRO A 225 -20.78 19.16 -11.72
N ILE A 226 -19.90 19.44 -10.76
CA ILE A 226 -18.83 18.54 -10.32
C ILE A 226 -19.26 17.96 -8.97
N GLY A 227 -19.40 16.64 -8.88
CA GLY A 227 -19.96 15.93 -7.73
C GLY A 227 -21.28 15.21 -8.05
N CYS A 228 -21.67 14.23 -7.22
CA CYS A 228 -23.05 13.71 -7.26
C CYS A 228 -24.02 14.83 -6.82
N PRO A 229 -25.25 14.88 -7.36
CA PRO A 229 -26.32 15.68 -6.76
C PRO A 229 -26.62 15.26 -5.31
#